data_AF-A0A8H6PNB7-F1
#
_entry.id   AF-A0A8H6PNB7-F1
#
_cell.length_a   1.000
_cell.length_b   1.000
_cell.length_c   1.000
_cell.angle_alpha   90.00
_cell.angle_beta   90.00
_cell.angle_gamma   90.00
#
_symmetry.space_group_name_H-M   'P 1'
#
loop_
_entity.id
_entity.type
_entity.pdbx_description
1 polymer ?
#
loop_
_entity_poly.entity_id
_entity_poly.type
_entity_poly.pdbx_seq_one_letter_code
_entity_poly.pdbx_strand_id
1 'polypeptide(L)'
;MDSQAEEGSAVMISSSGESRSGGDESAGLSTVQANSGIVYDLARLDGDSEARALVGLTSQFDVVGCRAIPGGYDFQLSERPRIHIGSDAYTCSCSTFSGHPEVACQHIFWLLDQLHSCFVSQPLASDVPLSETGFSQDFPRIEQLLEGKLEAVAEQLNWQYLRSESEGGMSRLQKVRDIISAFNTSTLLEDFRNDLVEHAEQSRTPEQCVVQGDFEATMFRLALHDDAVFSSLCKAMPPGACAAIYFDKMQEKTRNLLADFDRYCRTGQLPADSTDLDVDEVVEQLERNVNRVQQNIIARAPHGAEGAAKALVTLLEDICSRNKDPLDGNTWGRTTFHGEDEDQRNLYHQLIGRTDETGHLFILDALEKLQPAVLGGFVDRLGRILQKNEVNRAPKAYILKLGALVRAAESASTTSGQKRPATATSGGDTKRR
;
A
#
# COMPACT_ATOMS: atom_id res chain seq x y z
N MET A 1 -60.81 -34.75 54.00
CA MET A 1 -60.31 -34.53 52.62
C MET A 1 -58.79 -34.62 52.69
N ASP A 2 -58.22 -35.74 53.13
CA ASP A 2 -58.23 -37.09 52.52
C ASP A 2 -57.74 -37.04 51.07
N SER A 3 -56.51 -37.50 50.81
CA SER A 3 -56.14 -38.91 50.60
C SER A 3 -54.64 -39.01 50.27
N GLN A 4 -53.85 -39.69 51.12
CA GLN A 4 -53.19 -41.01 50.91
C GLN A 4 -51.99 -40.99 49.94
N ALA A 5 -50.74 -41.16 50.37
CA ALA A 5 -50.05 -42.31 51.01
C ALA A 5 -49.55 -43.36 49.99
N GLU A 6 -48.24 -43.63 49.98
CA GLU A 6 -47.69 -44.99 50.16
C GLU A 6 -46.21 -44.94 50.60
N GLU A 7 -45.93 -45.75 51.63
CA GLU A 7 -44.63 -46.08 52.19
C GLU A 7 -43.91 -47.16 51.37
N GLY A 8 -42.58 -47.23 51.49
CA GLY A 8 -41.79 -48.37 51.07
C GLY A 8 -40.40 -48.35 51.70
N SER A 9 -40.28 -48.93 52.89
CA SER A 9 -39.04 -49.14 53.64
C SER A 9 -38.33 -50.44 53.21
N ALA A 10 -37.00 -50.41 53.01
CA ALA A 10 -36.12 -51.57 53.19
C ALA A 10 -34.63 -51.18 53.34
N VAL A 11 -34.19 -51.14 54.60
CA VAL A 11 -32.94 -51.66 55.21
C VAL A 11 -31.66 -51.83 54.35
N MET A 12 -30.63 -51.11 54.80
CA MET A 12 -29.17 -51.36 54.88
C MET A 12 -28.55 -52.58 54.16
N ILE A 13 -27.51 -52.32 53.35
CA ILE A 13 -26.21 -53.04 53.42
C ILE A 13 -25.07 -52.03 53.24
N SER A 14 -24.13 -52.10 54.18
CA SER A 14 -22.85 -51.38 54.23
C SER A 14 -21.87 -51.90 53.19
N SER A 15 -21.23 -51.00 52.43
CA SER A 15 -19.90 -51.25 51.87
C SER A 15 -19.14 -49.94 51.74
N SER A 16 -18.28 -49.74 52.73
CA SER A 16 -17.14 -48.84 52.78
C SER A 16 -16.34 -48.85 51.48
N GLY A 17 -16.22 -47.68 50.86
CA GLY A 17 -15.26 -47.38 49.80
C GLY A 17 -14.75 -45.97 50.01
N GLU A 18 -13.74 -45.82 50.86
CA GLU A 18 -12.94 -44.59 50.93
C GLU A 18 -12.28 -44.38 49.56
N SER A 19 -12.79 -43.43 48.79
CA SER A 19 -12.05 -42.86 47.65
C SER A 19 -11.71 -41.44 48.02
N ARG A 20 -10.46 -41.27 48.46
CA ARG A 20 -9.82 -39.98 48.64
C ARG A 20 -9.92 -39.22 47.32
N SER A 21 -10.78 -38.21 47.29
CA SER A 21 -10.73 -37.16 46.27
C SER A 21 -9.43 -36.39 46.50
N GLY A 22 -8.37 -36.84 45.81
CA GLY A 22 -7.22 -35.99 45.56
C GLY A 22 -7.71 -34.79 44.76
N GLY A 23 -7.41 -33.60 45.25
CA GLY A 23 -7.60 -32.38 44.48
C GLY A 23 -6.85 -32.52 43.17
N ASP A 24 -7.57 -32.30 42.08
CA ASP A 24 -7.00 -32.10 40.77
C ASP A 24 -6.30 -30.74 40.82
N GLU A 25 -5.04 -30.75 41.27
CA GLU A 25 -4.10 -29.66 40.98
C GLU A 25 -4.02 -29.60 39.46
N SER A 26 -4.64 -28.57 38.89
CA SER A 26 -4.52 -28.20 37.48
C SER A 26 -3.04 -28.19 37.11
N ALA A 27 -2.56 -29.27 36.48
CA ALA A 27 -1.22 -29.36 35.94
C ALA A 27 -1.06 -28.24 34.90
N GLY A 28 -0.33 -27.19 35.26
CA GLY A 28 -0.03 -26.07 34.35
C GLY A 28 0.56 -26.62 33.06
N LEU A 29 0.06 -26.14 31.92
CA LEU A 29 0.58 -26.49 30.62
C LEU A 29 1.97 -25.86 30.51
N SER A 30 3.01 -26.63 30.85
CA SER A 30 4.39 -26.11 30.86
C SER A 30 4.84 -25.67 29.46
N THR A 31 4.25 -26.22 28.41
CA THR A 31 4.55 -25.85 27.03
C THR A 31 3.29 -25.64 26.19
N VAL A 32 3.37 -24.73 25.23
CA VAL A 32 2.30 -24.44 24.26
C VAL A 32 2.88 -24.36 22.85
N GLN A 33 2.23 -25.02 21.89
CA GLN A 33 2.52 -24.81 20.48
C GLN A 33 1.67 -23.66 19.95
N ALA A 34 2.32 -22.60 19.47
CA ALA A 34 1.65 -21.44 18.88
C ALA A 34 1.16 -21.74 17.46
N ASN A 35 0.29 -20.87 16.94
CA ASN A 35 -0.27 -20.99 15.59
C ASN A 35 0.80 -20.92 14.47
N SER A 36 1.95 -20.28 14.73
CA SER A 36 3.11 -20.30 13.83
C SER A 36 3.80 -21.67 13.72
N GLY A 37 3.53 -22.58 14.65
CA GLY A 37 4.23 -23.85 14.81
C GLY A 37 5.40 -23.81 15.79
N ILE A 38 5.78 -22.65 16.34
CA ILE A 38 6.80 -22.51 17.38
C ILE A 38 6.28 -23.07 18.71
N VAL A 39 7.11 -23.81 19.44
CA VAL A 39 6.78 -24.34 20.78
C VAL A 39 7.43 -23.47 21.84
N TYR A 40 6.62 -22.96 22.76
CA TYR A 40 7.02 -22.06 23.83
C TYR A 40 6.90 -22.72 25.21
N ASP A 41 7.88 -22.48 26.08
CA ASP A 41 7.86 -22.85 27.50
C ASP A 41 7.31 -21.69 28.34
N LEU A 42 6.23 -21.97 29.08
CA LEU A 42 5.53 -21.01 29.93
C LEU A 42 5.85 -21.18 31.42
N ALA A 43 6.67 -22.18 31.80
CA ALA A 43 6.88 -22.55 33.21
C ALA A 43 7.50 -21.46 34.09
N ARG A 44 8.03 -20.39 33.47
CA ARG A 44 8.65 -19.24 34.15
C ARG A 44 7.74 -18.03 34.30
N LEU A 45 6.52 -18.09 33.76
CA LEU A 45 5.55 -17.00 33.85
C LEU A 45 4.72 -17.12 35.13
N ASP A 46 4.30 -15.99 35.68
CA ASP A 46 3.24 -15.97 36.69
C ASP A 46 1.88 -16.35 36.07
N GLY A 47 0.93 -16.80 36.88
CA GLY A 47 -0.34 -17.34 36.36
C GLY A 47 -1.11 -16.37 35.45
N ASP A 48 -1.03 -15.05 35.72
CA ASP A 48 -1.67 -14.04 34.89
C ASP A 48 -0.93 -13.81 33.56
N SER A 49 0.41 -13.90 33.51
CA SER A 49 1.15 -13.83 32.25
C SER A 49 1.07 -15.14 31.46
N GLU A 50 1.03 -16.29 32.13
CA GLU A 50 0.80 -17.60 31.50
C GLU A 50 -0.55 -17.59 30.76
N ALA A 51 -1.62 -17.16 31.42
CA ALA A 51 -2.94 -17.05 30.79
C ALA A 51 -2.93 -16.09 29.58
N ARG A 52 -2.25 -14.94 29.69
CA ARG A 52 -2.13 -13.97 28.58
C ARG A 52 -1.30 -14.51 27.41
N ALA A 53 -0.20 -15.21 27.68
CA ALA A 53 0.63 -15.85 26.69
C ALA A 53 -0.14 -16.97 25.98
N LEU A 54 -0.82 -17.83 26.74
CA LEU A 54 -1.66 -18.89 26.19
C LEU A 54 -2.72 -18.33 25.24
N VAL A 55 -3.44 -17.28 25.66
CA VAL A 55 -4.43 -16.61 24.80
C VAL A 55 -3.76 -16.02 23.56
N GLY A 56 -2.66 -15.28 23.71
CA GLY A 56 -1.94 -14.67 22.59
C GLY A 56 -1.46 -15.67 21.54
N LEU A 57 -0.83 -16.77 21.98
CA LEU A 57 -0.18 -17.76 21.11
C LEU A 57 -1.17 -18.69 20.40
N THR A 58 -2.37 -18.87 20.97
CA THR A 58 -3.42 -19.74 20.40
C THR A 58 -4.53 -18.98 19.69
N SER A 59 -4.67 -17.68 19.95
CA SER A 59 -5.66 -16.83 19.28
C SER A 59 -5.20 -16.39 17.89
N GLN A 60 -6.13 -15.81 17.13
CA GLN A 60 -5.87 -15.21 15.84
C GLN A 60 -6.28 -13.74 15.88
N PHE A 61 -5.33 -12.85 15.63
CA PHE A 61 -5.57 -11.44 15.38
C PHE A 61 -5.25 -11.11 13.93
N ASP A 62 -5.65 -9.91 13.49
CA ASP A 62 -5.41 -9.45 12.13
C ASP A 62 -4.77 -8.06 12.16
N VAL A 63 -3.64 -7.90 11.44
CA VAL A 63 -2.93 -6.62 11.31
C VAL A 63 -3.45 -5.94 10.06
N VAL A 64 -4.21 -4.86 10.26
CA VAL A 64 -4.75 -4.05 9.16
C VAL A 64 -3.72 -3.08 8.60
N GLY A 65 -2.63 -2.83 9.31
CA GLY A 65 -1.52 -2.05 8.79
C GLY A 65 -0.29 -2.04 9.70
N CYS A 66 0.88 -1.99 9.08
CA CYS A 66 2.16 -1.86 9.77
C CYS A 66 3.01 -0.75 9.15
N ARG A 67 3.90 -0.14 9.93
CA ARG A 67 4.79 0.93 9.45
C ARG A 67 6.05 1.06 10.28
N ALA A 68 7.12 1.52 9.64
CA ALA A 68 8.30 2.01 10.33
C ALA A 68 8.03 3.43 10.87
N ILE A 69 8.47 3.70 12.10
CA ILE A 69 8.44 5.03 12.71
C ILE A 69 9.80 5.34 13.36
N PRO A 70 10.13 6.62 13.62
CA PRO A 70 11.34 6.95 14.37
C PRO A 70 11.31 6.23 15.73
N GLY A 71 12.30 5.36 15.97
CA GLY A 71 12.44 4.59 17.22
C GLY A 71 11.81 3.19 17.23
N GLY A 72 11.18 2.73 16.14
CA GLY A 72 10.65 1.37 16.07
C GLY A 72 9.61 1.12 14.99
N TYR A 73 8.66 0.23 15.28
CA TYR A 73 7.63 -0.21 14.34
C TYR A 73 6.25 -0.19 14.99
N ASP A 74 5.25 0.29 14.26
CA ASP A 74 3.85 0.28 14.68
C ASP A 74 3.06 -0.78 13.92
N PHE A 75 2.21 -1.51 14.63
CA PHE A 75 1.27 -2.50 14.09
C PHE A 75 -0.13 -2.18 14.58
N GLN A 76 -1.06 -1.97 13.65
CA GLN A 76 -2.45 -1.66 13.93
C GLN A 76 -3.29 -2.93 13.75
N LEU A 77 -3.92 -3.38 14.83
CA LEU A 77 -4.86 -4.50 14.77
C LEU A 77 -6.24 -4.05 14.31
N SER A 78 -6.98 -4.97 13.67
CA SER A 78 -8.37 -4.79 13.24
C SER A 78 -9.31 -4.42 14.41
N GLU A 79 -9.03 -4.95 15.59
CA GLU A 79 -9.79 -4.71 16.83
C GLU A 79 -9.56 -3.32 17.45
N ARG A 80 -8.68 -2.50 16.84
CA ARG A 80 -8.20 -1.16 17.27
C ARG A 80 -6.95 -1.07 18.15
N PRO A 81 -6.50 -2.09 18.92
CA PRO A 81 -5.22 -1.99 19.60
C PRO A 81 -4.09 -1.69 18.62
N ARG A 82 -3.22 -0.78 19.01
CA ARG A 82 -1.95 -0.52 18.35
C ARG A 82 -0.84 -1.10 19.20
N ILE A 83 0.05 -1.86 18.57
CA ILE A 83 1.26 -2.39 19.19
C ILE A 83 2.44 -1.60 18.64
N HIS A 84 3.30 -1.14 19.54
CA HIS A 84 4.55 -0.48 19.19
C HIS A 84 5.72 -1.35 19.65
N ILE A 85 6.61 -1.69 18.72
CA ILE A 85 7.84 -2.43 18.95
C ILE A 85 8.99 -1.43 18.85
N GLY A 86 9.51 -0.98 20.00
CA GLY A 86 10.66 -0.08 20.08
C GLY A 86 11.92 -0.76 20.61
N SER A 87 13.05 -0.06 20.50
CA SER A 87 14.33 -0.52 21.08
C SER A 87 14.27 -0.68 22.60
N ASP A 88 13.45 0.12 23.29
CA ASP A 88 13.47 0.16 24.74
C ASP A 88 12.39 -0.73 25.36
N ALA A 89 11.20 -0.75 24.75
CA ALA A 89 10.07 -1.53 25.24
C ALA A 89 9.07 -1.85 24.12
N TYR A 90 8.26 -2.88 24.35
CA TYR A 90 7.09 -3.19 23.55
C TYR A 90 5.84 -2.71 24.27
N THR A 91 5.01 -1.93 23.59
CA THR A 91 3.81 -1.33 24.20
C THR A 91 2.57 -1.63 23.39
N CYS A 92 1.40 -1.62 24.05
CA CYS A 92 0.13 -1.85 23.40
C CYS A 92 -0.95 -0.89 23.94
N SER A 93 -1.80 -0.36 23.07
CA SER A 93 -2.90 0.54 23.45
C SER A 93 -4.14 -0.17 23.99
N CYS A 94 -4.09 -1.48 24.25
CA CYS A 94 -5.21 -2.23 24.81
C CYS A 94 -5.39 -1.95 26.31
N SER A 95 -6.60 -2.18 26.83
CA SER A 95 -6.92 -1.99 28.25
C SER A 95 -6.08 -2.87 29.17
N THR A 96 -5.81 -4.12 28.76
CA THR A 96 -5.00 -5.08 29.52
C THR A 96 -3.58 -4.56 29.77
N PHE A 97 -2.95 -4.00 28.74
CA PHE A 97 -1.60 -3.42 28.86
C PHE A 97 -1.64 -2.09 29.64
N SER A 98 -2.68 -1.28 29.45
CA SER A 98 -2.84 -0.01 30.18
C SER A 98 -2.95 -0.21 31.69
N GLY A 99 -3.49 -1.35 32.14
CA GLY A 99 -3.53 -1.71 33.56
C GLY A 99 -2.19 -2.20 34.13
N HIS A 100 -1.33 -2.80 33.29
CA HIS A 100 -0.05 -3.40 33.68
C HIS A 100 1.02 -3.18 32.59
N PRO A 101 1.60 -1.97 32.47
CA PRO A 101 2.49 -1.61 31.37
C PRO A 101 3.86 -2.32 31.41
N GLU A 102 4.21 -2.93 32.55
CA GLU A 102 5.46 -3.69 32.72
C GLU A 102 5.40 -5.10 32.11
N VAL A 103 4.20 -5.58 31.73
CA VAL A 103 3.98 -6.96 31.33
C VAL A 103 3.27 -7.03 29.98
N ALA A 104 3.70 -7.95 29.11
CA ALA A 104 3.11 -8.12 27.80
C ALA A 104 1.63 -8.50 27.90
N CYS A 105 0.84 -7.99 26.97
CA CYS A 105 -0.53 -8.44 26.76
C CYS A 105 -0.56 -9.54 25.70
N GLN A 106 -1.71 -10.22 25.57
CA GLN A 106 -1.94 -11.24 24.55
C GLN A 106 -1.60 -10.79 23.12
N HIS A 107 -1.81 -9.51 22.79
CA HIS A 107 -1.50 -8.96 21.47
C HIS A 107 0.00 -8.92 21.18
N ILE A 108 0.82 -8.61 22.20
CA ILE A 108 2.29 -8.59 22.07
C ILE A 108 2.81 -10.01 21.87
N PHE A 109 2.36 -10.97 22.69
CA PHE A 109 2.75 -12.38 22.53
C PHE A 109 2.40 -12.91 21.13
N TRP A 110 1.17 -12.64 20.68
CA TRP A 110 0.74 -13.03 19.34
C TRP A 110 1.60 -12.39 18.24
N LEU A 111 1.83 -11.07 18.30
CA LEU A 111 2.56 -10.36 17.25
C LEU A 111 4.00 -10.88 17.14
N LEU A 112 4.67 -11.10 18.27
CA LEU A 112 6.04 -11.61 18.29
C LEU A 112 6.14 -13.00 17.67
N ASP A 113 5.20 -13.89 17.99
CA ASP A 113 5.10 -15.22 17.37
C ASP A 113 5.02 -15.14 15.84
N GLN A 114 4.10 -14.33 15.32
CA GLN A 114 3.91 -14.15 13.88
C GLN A 114 5.17 -13.58 13.20
N LEU A 115 5.81 -12.59 13.83
CA LEU A 115 7.03 -11.98 13.31
C LEU A 115 8.22 -12.95 13.33
N HIS A 116 8.43 -13.68 14.43
CA HIS A 116 9.50 -14.69 14.52
C HIS A 116 9.32 -15.81 13.49
N SER A 117 8.09 -16.20 13.20
CA SER A 117 7.78 -17.23 12.18
C SER A 117 8.32 -16.88 10.79
N CYS A 118 8.49 -15.60 10.47
CA CYS A 118 9.05 -15.16 9.19
C CYS A 118 10.56 -15.39 9.08
N PHE A 119 11.25 -15.47 10.22
CA PHE A 119 12.72 -15.54 10.26
C PHE A 119 13.24 -16.91 10.70
N VAL A 120 12.41 -17.71 11.39
CA VAL A 120 12.77 -19.04 11.87
C VAL A 120 12.39 -20.08 10.81
N SER A 121 13.38 -20.63 10.11
CA SER A 121 13.14 -21.57 8.99
C SER A 121 13.13 -23.06 9.36
N GLN A 122 13.17 -23.44 10.64
CA GLN A 122 13.21 -24.85 11.08
C GLN A 122 12.50 -25.03 12.42
N PRO A 123 11.97 -26.24 12.74
CA PRO A 123 11.53 -26.53 14.10
C PRO A 123 12.75 -26.40 15.02
N LEU A 124 12.69 -25.50 16.00
CA LEU A 124 13.73 -25.38 17.02
C LEU A 124 13.85 -26.72 17.76
N ALA A 125 15.08 -27.12 18.05
CA ALA A 125 15.36 -28.37 18.74
C ALA A 125 14.95 -28.34 20.23
N SER A 126 14.59 -27.17 20.75
CA SER A 126 14.22 -26.93 22.15
C SER A 126 13.05 -25.94 22.24
N ASP A 127 12.26 -26.08 23.30
CA ASP A 127 11.16 -25.17 23.62
C ASP A 127 11.71 -23.77 23.95
N VAL A 128 11.03 -22.74 23.44
CA VAL A 128 11.48 -21.35 23.56
C VAL A 128 10.96 -20.75 24.88
N PRO A 129 11.84 -20.36 25.82
CA PRO A 129 11.42 -19.77 27.08
C PRO A 129 10.86 -18.37 26.84
N LEU A 130 9.67 -18.08 27.36
CA LEU A 130 9.06 -16.75 27.34
C LEU A 130 9.27 -15.99 28.65
N SER A 131 9.51 -14.68 28.54
CA SER A 131 9.44 -13.73 29.67
C SER A 131 8.07 -13.07 29.77
N GLU A 132 7.77 -12.52 30.94
CA GLU A 132 6.56 -11.71 31.20
C GLU A 132 6.41 -10.54 30.22
N THR A 133 7.51 -10.00 29.72
CA THR A 133 7.58 -8.91 28.74
C THR A 133 7.45 -9.38 27.28
N GLY A 134 7.28 -10.69 27.05
CA GLY A 134 7.17 -11.28 25.72
C GLY A 134 8.50 -11.57 25.03
N PHE A 135 9.63 -11.22 25.65
CA PHE A 135 10.95 -11.53 25.10
C PHE A 135 11.31 -13.00 25.29
N SER A 136 12.12 -13.52 24.39
CA SER A 136 12.86 -14.76 24.59
C SER A 136 14.35 -14.49 24.45
N GLN A 137 15.18 -15.11 25.29
CA GLN A 137 16.64 -15.03 25.18
C GLN A 137 17.16 -15.84 23.99
N ASP A 138 16.38 -16.81 23.51
CA ASP A 138 16.77 -17.70 22.42
C ASP A 138 16.51 -17.07 21.05
N PHE A 139 15.76 -15.96 21.00
CA PHE A 139 15.52 -15.21 19.79
C PHE A 139 16.23 -13.86 19.77
N PRO A 140 16.80 -13.45 18.62
CA PRO A 140 17.21 -12.06 18.41
C PRO A 140 16.02 -11.12 18.59
N ARG A 141 16.28 -9.89 19.03
CA ARG A 141 15.19 -8.92 19.19
C ARG A 141 14.55 -8.59 17.85
N ILE A 142 13.23 -8.50 17.83
CA ILE A 142 12.48 -8.48 16.58
C ILE A 142 12.70 -7.19 15.81
N GLU A 143 12.95 -6.06 16.49
CA GLU A 143 13.23 -4.79 15.83
C GLU A 143 14.53 -4.82 15.01
N GLN A 144 15.51 -5.63 15.43
CA GLN A 144 16.75 -5.86 14.68
C GLN A 144 16.51 -6.76 13.47
N LEU A 145 15.62 -7.74 13.59
CA LEU A 145 15.25 -8.61 12.47
C LEU A 145 14.41 -7.89 11.42
N LEU A 146 13.58 -6.92 11.85
CA LEU A 146 12.73 -6.10 10.99
C LEU A 146 13.50 -4.98 10.26
N GLU A 147 14.72 -4.66 10.66
CA GLU A 147 15.51 -3.56 10.09
C GLU A 147 15.68 -3.72 8.57
N GLY A 148 15.08 -2.78 7.83
CA GLY A 148 15.05 -2.77 6.36
C GLY A 148 14.22 -3.89 5.71
N LYS A 149 13.46 -4.67 6.49
CA LYS A 149 12.73 -5.87 6.02
C LYS A 149 11.23 -5.85 6.31
N LEU A 150 10.71 -4.83 6.98
CA LEU A 150 9.29 -4.77 7.36
C LEU A 150 8.35 -4.88 6.15
N GLU A 151 8.67 -4.27 5.00
CA GLU A 151 7.86 -4.37 3.78
C GLU A 151 7.76 -5.83 3.28
N ALA A 152 8.88 -6.57 3.27
CA ALA A 152 8.91 -7.96 2.84
C ALA A 152 8.16 -8.88 3.83
N VAL A 153 8.27 -8.61 5.14
CA VAL A 153 7.52 -9.34 6.17
C VAL A 153 6.02 -9.08 6.04
N ALA A 154 5.64 -7.82 5.80
CA ALA A 154 4.25 -7.46 5.58
C ALA A 154 3.69 -8.17 4.34
N GLU A 155 4.44 -8.25 3.25
CA GLU A 155 4.05 -9.01 2.05
C GLU A 155 3.89 -10.52 2.36
N GLN A 156 4.84 -11.13 3.09
CA GLN A 156 4.79 -12.54 3.47
C GLN A 156 3.58 -12.87 4.36
N LEU A 157 3.25 -12.00 5.30
CA LEU A 157 2.12 -12.17 6.22
C LEU A 157 0.81 -11.59 5.68
N ASN A 158 0.82 -11.07 4.45
CA ASN A 158 -0.32 -10.42 3.80
C ASN A 158 -0.91 -9.25 4.64
N TRP A 159 -0.03 -8.47 5.27
CA TRP A 159 -0.35 -7.24 6.00
C TRP A 159 -0.13 -6.00 5.12
N GLN A 160 -0.90 -4.94 5.37
CA GLN A 160 -0.73 -3.69 4.63
C GLN A 160 0.48 -2.90 5.15
N TYR A 161 1.55 -2.81 4.35
CA TYR A 161 2.68 -1.93 4.67
C TYR A 161 2.35 -0.47 4.34
N LEU A 162 2.44 0.40 5.35
CA LEU A 162 2.24 1.84 5.23
C LEU A 162 3.60 2.53 5.27
N ARG A 163 4.13 2.88 4.09
CA ARG A 163 5.41 3.61 3.98
C ARG A 163 5.38 4.93 4.74
N SER A 164 6.48 5.19 5.44
CA SER A 164 6.74 6.47 6.10
C SER A 164 7.10 7.56 5.10
N GLU A 165 7.05 8.82 5.51
CA GLU A 165 7.50 9.97 4.69
C GLU A 165 8.96 9.83 4.25
N SER A 166 9.82 9.33 5.14
CA SER A 166 11.24 9.06 4.87
C SER A 166 11.47 7.99 3.80
N GLU A 167 10.50 7.11 3.58
CA GLU A 167 10.54 6.04 2.55
C GLU A 167 9.78 6.45 1.27
N GLY A 168 9.43 7.73 1.15
CA GLY A 168 8.69 8.29 0.02
C GLY A 168 7.19 8.13 0.11
N GLY A 169 6.64 7.66 1.24
CA GLY A 169 5.20 7.61 1.50
C GLY A 169 4.58 9.00 1.77
N MET A 170 3.25 9.08 1.72
CA MET A 170 2.55 10.34 1.96
C MET A 170 2.44 10.68 3.46
N SER A 171 2.70 11.95 3.78
CA SER A 171 2.40 12.56 5.07
C SER A 171 0.90 12.55 5.38
N ARG A 172 0.53 12.76 6.65
CA ARG A 172 -0.89 12.90 7.03
C ARG A 172 -1.55 14.05 6.25
N LEU A 173 -0.87 15.18 6.15
CA LEU A 173 -1.31 16.33 5.37
C LEU A 173 -1.60 15.94 3.91
N GLN A 174 -0.66 15.25 3.26
CA GLN A 174 -0.82 14.80 1.89
C GLN A 174 -1.97 13.80 1.76
N LYS A 175 -2.11 12.83 2.69
CA LYS A 175 -3.22 11.86 2.69
C LYS A 175 -4.57 12.55 2.83
N VAL A 176 -4.70 13.53 3.72
CA VAL A 176 -5.94 14.30 3.87
C VAL A 176 -6.22 15.09 2.59
N ARG A 177 -5.21 15.78 2.03
CA ARG A 177 -5.37 16.49 0.77
C ARG A 177 -5.79 15.55 -0.36
N ASP A 178 -5.26 14.34 -0.37
CA ASP A 178 -5.52 13.33 -1.38
C ASP A 178 -6.98 12.91 -1.34
N ILE A 179 -7.45 12.54 -0.15
CA ILE A 179 -8.84 12.15 0.10
C ILE A 179 -9.80 13.29 -0.27
N ILE A 180 -9.54 14.51 0.20
CA ILE A 180 -10.46 15.63 -0.04
C ILE A 180 -10.44 16.02 -1.53
N SER A 181 -9.27 16.09 -2.15
CA SER A 181 -9.14 16.40 -3.58
C SER A 181 -9.84 15.37 -4.46
N ALA A 182 -9.95 14.10 -4.03
CA ALA A 182 -10.64 13.05 -4.79
C ALA A 182 -12.13 13.34 -5.02
N PHE A 183 -12.75 14.19 -4.21
CA PHE A 183 -14.14 14.65 -4.41
C PHE A 183 -14.27 15.77 -5.44
N ASN A 184 -13.17 16.45 -5.78
CA ASN A 184 -13.14 17.40 -6.90
C ASN A 184 -12.93 16.63 -8.20
N THR A 185 -13.61 17.03 -9.28
CA THR A 185 -13.53 16.32 -10.57
C THR A 185 -12.21 16.50 -11.31
N SER A 186 -11.57 17.66 -11.20
CA SER A 186 -10.48 18.06 -12.11
C SER A 186 -9.19 18.47 -11.39
N THR A 187 -9.30 18.91 -10.13
CA THR A 187 -8.12 19.38 -9.38
C THR A 187 -7.30 18.19 -8.90
N LEU A 188 -6.00 18.21 -9.24
CA LEU A 188 -5.01 17.28 -8.71
C LEU A 188 -4.64 17.65 -7.27
N LEU A 189 -4.09 16.69 -6.52
CA LEU A 189 -3.64 16.90 -5.15
C LEU A 189 -2.68 18.09 -5.02
N GLU A 190 -1.70 18.20 -5.92
CA GLU A 190 -0.66 19.24 -5.87
C GLU A 190 -1.23 20.65 -6.08
N ASP A 191 -2.39 20.74 -6.74
CA ASP A 191 -3.04 22.00 -7.10
C ASP A 191 -4.23 22.30 -6.15
N PHE A 192 -4.58 21.38 -5.25
CA PHE A 192 -5.77 21.47 -4.40
C PHE A 192 -5.55 22.37 -3.18
N ARG A 193 -6.28 23.50 -3.14
CA ARG A 193 -6.44 24.38 -1.97
C ARG A 193 -5.12 24.64 -1.22
N ASN A 194 -4.15 25.19 -1.94
CA ASN A 194 -2.82 25.50 -1.39
C ASN A 194 -2.86 26.50 -0.21
N ASP A 195 -3.94 27.26 -0.06
CA ASP A 195 -4.25 28.11 1.10
C ASP A 195 -4.37 27.33 2.41
N LEU A 196 -4.76 26.05 2.37
CA LEU A 196 -4.99 25.25 3.59
C LEU A 196 -3.69 24.72 4.22
N VAL A 197 -2.57 24.87 3.52
CA VAL A 197 -1.27 24.28 3.90
C VAL A 197 -0.53 25.13 4.91
N GLU A 198 -0.62 26.46 4.77
CA GLU A 198 0.13 27.44 5.57
C GLU A 198 -0.19 27.40 7.07
N HIS A 199 -1.25 26.71 7.47
CA HIS A 199 -1.67 26.62 8.86
C HIS A 199 -1.82 25.18 9.37
N ALA A 200 -1.18 24.22 8.72
CA ALA A 200 -1.29 22.80 9.03
C ALA A 200 -0.57 22.37 10.33
N GLU A 201 0.50 23.08 10.71
CA GLU A 201 1.35 22.70 11.84
C GLU A 201 0.78 23.12 13.21
N GLN A 202 -0.20 24.02 13.21
CA GLN A 202 -0.84 24.49 14.44
C GLN A 202 -1.83 23.43 14.95
N SER A 203 -1.61 22.91 16.15
CA SER A 203 -2.57 22.06 16.84
C SER A 203 -3.88 22.82 17.07
N ARG A 204 -5.01 22.17 16.76
CA ARG A 204 -6.36 22.74 16.90
C ARG A 204 -7.29 21.78 17.61
N THR A 205 -8.18 22.34 18.40
CA THR A 205 -9.39 21.64 18.88
C THR A 205 -10.42 21.50 17.74
N PRO A 206 -11.35 20.54 17.81
CA PRO A 206 -12.39 20.37 16.79
C PRO A 206 -13.19 21.64 16.50
N GLU A 207 -13.49 22.44 17.53
CA GLU A 207 -14.22 23.71 17.40
C GLU A 207 -13.40 24.75 16.63
N GLN A 208 -12.07 24.76 16.81
CA GLN A 208 -11.15 25.66 16.10
C GLN A 208 -10.90 25.22 14.65
N CYS A 209 -11.24 23.99 14.28
CA CYS A 209 -11.15 23.50 12.91
C CYS A 209 -12.29 24.04 12.03
N VAL A 210 -13.39 24.51 12.60
CA VAL A 210 -14.55 24.99 11.84
C VAL A 210 -14.26 26.31 11.14
N VAL A 211 -14.45 26.32 9.81
CA VAL A 211 -14.35 27.51 8.96
C VAL A 211 -15.73 27.85 8.45
N GLN A 212 -16.28 28.97 8.93
CA GLN A 212 -17.62 29.39 8.56
C GLN A 212 -17.71 29.63 7.04
N GLY A 213 -18.67 28.95 6.38
CA GLY A 213 -18.90 29.06 4.94
C GLY A 213 -17.97 28.20 4.06
N ASP A 214 -17.02 27.46 4.65
CA ASP A 214 -16.07 26.64 3.92
C ASP A 214 -16.00 25.22 4.51
N PHE A 215 -16.85 24.35 3.98
CA PHE A 215 -16.94 22.96 4.43
C PHE A 215 -15.70 22.15 4.07
N GLU A 216 -15.07 22.42 2.92
CA GLU A 216 -13.84 21.74 2.50
C GLU A 216 -12.70 22.05 3.46
N ALA A 217 -12.49 23.33 3.80
CA ALA A 217 -11.49 23.75 4.77
C ALA A 217 -11.77 23.17 6.17
N THR A 218 -13.05 23.15 6.57
CA THR A 218 -13.48 22.56 7.85
C THR A 218 -13.13 21.08 7.91
N MET A 219 -13.53 20.31 6.89
CA MET A 219 -13.27 18.87 6.82
C MET A 219 -11.77 18.58 6.73
N PHE A 220 -11.02 19.36 5.96
CA PHE A 220 -9.58 19.25 5.87
C PHE A 220 -8.90 19.42 7.22
N ARG A 221 -9.24 20.48 7.97
CA ARG A 221 -8.66 20.76 9.30
C ARG A 221 -9.06 19.69 10.32
N LEU A 222 -10.34 19.28 10.32
CA LEU A 222 -10.80 18.20 11.19
C LEU A 222 -10.05 16.89 10.92
N ALA A 223 -9.93 16.48 9.65
CA ALA A 223 -9.18 15.27 9.28
C ALA A 223 -7.68 15.37 9.63
N LEU A 224 -7.11 16.56 9.52
CA LEU A 224 -5.70 16.76 9.85
C LEU A 224 -5.43 16.60 11.35
N HIS A 225 -6.33 17.08 12.22
CA HIS A 225 -6.09 17.14 13.67
C HIS A 225 -6.86 16.10 14.50
N ASP A 226 -7.93 15.49 13.97
CA ASP A 226 -8.75 14.48 14.65
C ASP A 226 -8.57 13.08 14.01
N ASP A 227 -8.12 12.13 14.81
CA ASP A 227 -7.87 10.75 14.38
C ASP A 227 -9.11 9.94 14.03
N ALA A 228 -10.24 10.21 14.68
CA ALA A 228 -11.49 9.53 14.39
C ALA A 228 -12.05 9.99 13.05
N VAL A 229 -11.99 11.29 12.76
CA VAL A 229 -12.38 11.86 11.45
C VAL A 229 -11.46 11.34 10.35
N PHE A 230 -10.15 11.39 10.55
CA PHE A 230 -9.19 10.86 9.58
C PHE A 230 -9.43 9.38 9.29
N SER A 231 -9.60 8.57 10.33
CA SER A 231 -9.87 7.13 10.18
C SER A 231 -11.18 6.87 9.44
N SER A 232 -12.20 7.68 9.67
CA SER A 232 -13.49 7.57 8.98
C SER A 232 -13.37 7.94 7.51
N LEU A 233 -12.60 8.98 7.18
CA LEU A 233 -12.32 9.38 5.81
C LEU A 233 -11.48 8.34 5.06
N CYS A 234 -10.45 7.77 5.68
CA CYS A 234 -9.68 6.68 5.10
C CYS A 234 -10.53 5.43 4.77
N LYS A 235 -11.62 5.19 5.53
CA LYS A 235 -12.59 4.14 5.22
C LYS A 235 -13.50 4.50 4.06
N ALA A 236 -13.98 5.75 4.03
CA ALA A 236 -14.85 6.25 2.97
C ALA A 236 -14.11 6.36 1.63
N MET A 237 -12.84 6.77 1.66
CA MET A 237 -11.94 6.91 0.52
C MET A 237 -10.64 6.13 0.78
N PRO A 238 -10.63 4.82 0.47
CA PRO A 238 -9.44 4.00 0.64
C PRO A 238 -8.27 4.43 -0.26
N PRO A 239 -7.02 4.18 0.14
CA PRO A 239 -5.83 4.56 -0.63
C PRO A 239 -5.84 4.07 -2.09
N GLY A 240 -6.38 2.87 -2.33
CA GLY A 240 -6.54 2.32 -3.68
C GLY A 240 -7.48 3.13 -4.57
N ALA A 241 -8.60 3.62 -4.01
CA ALA A 241 -9.55 4.48 -4.73
C ALA A 241 -8.94 5.86 -5.02
N CYS A 242 -8.27 6.46 -4.04
CA CYS A 242 -7.58 7.74 -4.23
C CYS A 242 -6.50 7.64 -5.32
N ALA A 243 -5.72 6.56 -5.33
CA ALA A 243 -4.70 6.33 -6.36
C ALA A 243 -5.30 6.20 -7.76
N ALA A 244 -6.40 5.44 -7.92
CA ALA A 244 -7.09 5.31 -9.20
C ALA A 244 -7.61 6.66 -9.70
N ILE A 245 -8.32 7.41 -8.85
CA ILE A 245 -8.87 8.74 -9.17
C ILE A 245 -7.74 9.70 -9.56
N TYR A 246 -6.62 9.70 -8.82
CA TYR A 246 -5.49 10.56 -9.11
C TYR A 246 -4.92 10.31 -10.52
N PHE A 247 -4.66 9.05 -10.88
CA PHE A 247 -4.10 8.73 -12.19
C PHE A 247 -5.10 8.91 -13.34
N ASP A 248 -6.40 8.72 -13.10
CA ASP A 248 -7.44 9.05 -14.07
C ASP A 248 -7.49 10.56 -14.34
N LYS A 249 -7.45 11.40 -13.30
CA LYS A 249 -7.35 12.87 -13.44
C LYS A 249 -6.10 13.29 -14.18
N MET A 250 -4.96 12.68 -13.88
CA MET A 250 -3.70 12.98 -14.56
C MET A 250 -3.75 12.60 -16.05
N GLN A 251 -4.37 11.47 -16.37
CA GLN A 251 -4.60 11.06 -17.76
C GLN A 251 -5.54 12.04 -18.48
N GLU A 252 -6.60 12.49 -17.83
CA GLU A 252 -7.52 13.49 -18.39
C GLU A 252 -6.83 14.84 -18.59
N LYS A 253 -6.04 15.31 -17.62
CA LYS A 253 -5.28 16.57 -17.70
C LYS A 253 -4.33 16.59 -18.88
N THR A 254 -3.55 15.52 -19.08
CA THR A 254 -2.61 15.43 -20.21
C THR A 254 -3.34 15.32 -21.56
N ARG A 255 -4.46 14.60 -21.62
CA ARG A 255 -5.31 14.52 -22.82
C ARG A 255 -5.92 15.87 -23.19
N ASN A 256 -6.45 16.60 -22.21
CA ASN A 256 -7.04 17.91 -22.43
C ASN A 256 -5.99 18.91 -22.91
N LEU A 257 -4.79 18.91 -22.30
CA LEU A 257 -3.67 19.75 -22.75
C LEU A 257 -3.32 19.50 -24.22
N LEU A 258 -3.16 18.23 -24.61
CA LEU A 258 -2.85 17.89 -26.01
C LEU A 258 -4.00 18.24 -26.97
N ALA A 259 -5.24 18.04 -26.56
CA ALA A 259 -6.41 18.38 -27.37
C ALA A 259 -6.59 19.90 -27.55
N ASP A 260 -6.33 20.66 -26.49
CA ASP A 260 -6.34 22.12 -26.51
C ASP A 260 -5.23 22.66 -27.40
N PHE A 261 -4.02 22.10 -27.30
CA PHE A 261 -2.90 22.43 -28.19
C PHE A 261 -3.25 22.13 -29.65
N ASP A 262 -3.76 20.93 -29.94
CA ASP A 262 -4.19 20.57 -31.29
C ASP A 262 -5.28 21.50 -31.83
N ARG A 263 -6.22 21.93 -30.98
CA ARG A 263 -7.29 22.87 -31.34
C ARG A 263 -6.71 24.25 -31.63
N TYR A 264 -5.83 24.74 -30.77
CA TYR A 264 -5.15 26.02 -30.95
C TYR A 264 -4.34 26.05 -32.24
N CYS A 265 -3.55 25.00 -32.51
CA CYS A 265 -2.76 24.92 -33.74
C CYS A 265 -3.63 24.97 -35.00
N ARG A 266 -4.79 24.29 -35.00
CA ARG A 266 -5.70 24.24 -36.15
C ARG A 266 -6.51 25.53 -36.35
N THR A 267 -6.93 26.18 -35.27
CA THR A 267 -7.99 27.23 -35.31
C THR A 267 -7.55 28.60 -34.78
N GLY A 268 -6.42 28.66 -34.08
CA GLY A 268 -5.99 29.84 -33.34
C GLY A 268 -6.79 30.15 -32.07
N GLN A 269 -7.76 29.30 -31.70
CA GLN A 269 -8.59 29.51 -30.52
C GLN A 269 -7.89 29.00 -29.26
N LEU A 270 -7.56 29.91 -28.36
CA LEU A 270 -7.05 29.60 -27.03
C LEU A 270 -8.15 29.04 -26.13
N PRO A 271 -7.83 28.15 -25.18
CA PRO A 271 -8.70 27.82 -24.05
C PRO A 271 -9.10 29.09 -23.28
N ALA A 272 -10.29 29.08 -22.67
CA ALA A 272 -10.86 30.26 -22.00
C ALA A 272 -9.97 30.84 -20.89
N ASP A 273 -9.16 29.99 -20.24
CA ASP A 273 -8.30 30.35 -19.11
C ASP A 273 -6.82 30.49 -19.49
N SER A 274 -6.49 30.45 -20.79
CA SER A 274 -5.11 30.48 -21.28
C SER A 274 -4.80 31.77 -22.02
N THR A 275 -3.68 32.41 -21.65
CA THR A 275 -3.18 33.62 -22.33
C THR A 275 -2.27 33.31 -23.51
N ASP A 276 -1.60 32.16 -23.47
CA ASP A 276 -0.78 31.62 -24.56
C ASP A 276 -0.77 30.08 -24.49
N LEU A 277 -0.50 29.43 -25.62
CA LEU A 277 -0.40 27.97 -25.71
C LEU A 277 0.59 27.60 -26.83
N ASP A 278 1.86 27.90 -26.60
CA ASP A 278 2.94 27.50 -27.50
C ASP A 278 3.45 26.08 -27.21
N VAL A 279 4.43 25.64 -27.99
CA VAL A 279 4.99 24.28 -27.87
C VAL A 279 5.81 24.14 -26.59
N ASP A 280 6.54 25.19 -26.19
CA ASP A 280 7.41 25.17 -25.02
C ASP A 280 6.60 25.03 -23.73
N GLU A 281 5.49 25.77 -23.59
CA GLU A 281 4.56 25.66 -22.46
C GLU A 281 3.93 24.26 -22.41
N VAL A 282 3.54 23.69 -23.55
CA VAL A 282 2.98 22.32 -23.60
C VAL A 282 4.03 21.29 -23.20
N VAL A 283 5.27 21.42 -23.69
CA VAL A 283 6.39 20.55 -23.32
C VAL A 283 6.64 20.63 -21.81
N GLU A 284 6.77 21.83 -21.25
CA GLU A 284 7.02 22.02 -19.82
C GLU A 284 5.88 21.44 -18.96
N GLN A 285 4.63 21.65 -19.35
CA GLN A 285 3.49 21.08 -18.65
C GLN A 285 3.47 19.54 -18.71
N LEU A 286 3.82 18.95 -19.86
CA LEU A 286 3.90 17.50 -20.00
C LEU A 286 5.03 16.90 -19.15
N GLU A 287 6.21 17.51 -19.16
CA GLU A 287 7.32 17.12 -18.28
C GLU A 287 6.94 17.22 -16.80
N ARG A 288 6.31 18.32 -16.40
CA ARG A 288 5.79 18.50 -15.04
C ARG A 288 4.79 17.41 -14.67
N ASN A 289 3.88 17.07 -15.57
CA ASN A 289 2.88 16.02 -15.35
C ASN A 289 3.52 14.61 -15.26
N VAL A 290 4.50 14.29 -16.11
CA VAL A 290 5.24 13.00 -16.04
C VAL A 290 6.02 12.90 -14.74
N ASN A 291 6.69 13.98 -14.31
CA ASN A 291 7.39 14.03 -13.03
C ASN A 291 6.43 13.82 -11.84
N ARG A 292 5.23 14.43 -11.88
CA ARG A 292 4.18 14.21 -10.88
C ARG A 292 3.70 12.75 -10.87
N VAL A 293 3.53 12.11 -12.03
CA VAL A 293 3.21 10.67 -12.11
C VAL A 293 4.31 9.85 -11.46
N GLN A 294 5.57 10.11 -11.81
CA GLN A 294 6.72 9.39 -11.28
C GLN A 294 6.81 9.45 -9.74
N GLN A 295 6.63 10.64 -9.16
CA GLN A 295 6.61 10.81 -7.71
C GLN A 295 5.45 10.06 -7.05
N ASN A 296 4.27 10.10 -7.68
CA ASN A 296 3.06 9.47 -7.15
C ASN A 296 3.04 7.94 -7.32
N ILE A 297 3.81 7.36 -8.24
CA ILE A 297 4.01 5.89 -8.30
C ILE A 297 4.61 5.39 -6.98
N ILE A 298 5.63 6.10 -6.48
CA ILE A 298 6.33 5.72 -5.25
C ILE A 298 5.45 6.02 -4.03
N ALA A 299 4.87 7.22 -3.98
CA ALA A 299 4.12 7.69 -2.80
C ALA A 299 2.81 6.94 -2.55
N ARG A 300 2.23 6.31 -3.59
CA ARG A 300 0.96 5.59 -3.51
C ARG A 300 1.12 4.08 -3.49
N ALA A 301 2.35 3.57 -3.57
CA ALA A 301 2.63 2.14 -3.52
C ALA A 301 1.99 1.48 -2.28
N PRO A 302 1.43 0.26 -2.41
CA PRO A 302 1.41 -0.58 -3.61
C PRO A 302 0.30 -0.23 -4.62
N HIS A 303 -0.51 0.80 -4.35
CA HIS A 303 -1.66 1.15 -5.18
C HIS A 303 -1.30 2.06 -6.36
N GLY A 304 -2.11 2.00 -7.42
CA GLY A 304 -2.05 2.95 -8.54
C GLY A 304 -0.99 2.65 -9.61
N ALA A 305 -0.16 1.63 -9.45
CA ALA A 305 0.84 1.25 -10.46
C ALA A 305 0.21 0.99 -11.85
N GLU A 306 -0.93 0.31 -11.92
CA GLU A 306 -1.66 0.06 -13.17
C GLU A 306 -2.21 1.36 -13.79
N GLY A 307 -2.78 2.25 -12.96
CA GLY A 307 -3.27 3.56 -13.41
C GLY A 307 -2.15 4.44 -13.96
N ALA A 308 -1.00 4.46 -13.27
CA ALA A 308 0.20 5.15 -13.73
C ALA A 308 0.73 4.59 -15.06
N ALA A 309 0.83 3.25 -15.18
CA ALA A 309 1.22 2.58 -16.41
C ALA A 309 0.28 2.97 -17.57
N LYS A 310 -1.03 2.91 -17.35
CA LYS A 310 -2.05 3.30 -18.33
C LYS A 310 -1.89 4.75 -18.76
N ALA A 311 -1.70 5.67 -17.82
CA ALA A 311 -1.53 7.10 -18.10
C ALA A 311 -0.25 7.35 -18.93
N LEU A 312 0.90 6.82 -18.51
CA LEU A 312 2.18 6.99 -19.19
C LEU A 312 2.21 6.36 -20.58
N VAL A 313 1.73 5.12 -20.73
CA VAL A 313 1.69 4.43 -22.03
C VAL A 313 0.75 5.15 -23.00
N THR A 314 -0.39 5.64 -22.52
CA THR A 314 -1.32 6.40 -23.37
C THR A 314 -0.73 7.74 -23.79
N LEU A 315 -0.10 8.47 -22.87
CA LEU A 315 0.58 9.72 -23.20
C LEU A 315 1.71 9.50 -24.22
N LEU A 316 2.51 8.44 -24.05
CA LEU A 316 3.56 8.09 -24.99
C LEU A 316 3.00 7.77 -26.38
N GLU A 317 1.93 6.99 -26.47
CA GLU A 317 1.23 6.68 -27.72
C GLU A 317 0.70 7.94 -28.41
N ASP A 318 0.13 8.87 -27.63
CA ASP A 318 -0.37 10.16 -28.09
C ASP A 318 0.75 11.06 -28.64
N ILE A 319 1.91 11.11 -27.99
CA ILE A 319 3.07 11.88 -28.44
C ILE A 319 3.70 11.27 -29.70
N CYS A 320 3.88 9.95 -29.73
CA CYS A 320 4.40 9.26 -30.92
C CYS A 320 3.50 9.45 -32.15
N SER A 321 2.21 9.73 -31.94
CA SER A 321 1.24 10.02 -33.00
C SER A 321 1.26 11.46 -33.49
N ARG A 322 2.04 12.33 -32.85
CA ARG A 322 2.22 13.75 -33.18
C ARG A 322 3.60 14.07 -33.74
N ASN A 323 4.28 13.10 -34.38
CA ASN A 323 5.49 13.38 -35.16
C ASN A 323 5.15 14.05 -36.49
N LYS A 324 4.77 15.32 -36.41
CA LYS A 324 4.43 16.18 -37.54
C LYS A 324 4.52 17.63 -37.11
N ASP A 325 4.57 18.49 -38.10
CA ASP A 325 4.33 19.91 -37.91
C ASP A 325 2.89 20.16 -37.42
N PRO A 326 2.69 20.79 -36.24
CA PRO A 326 1.35 21.05 -35.71
C PRO A 326 0.59 22.15 -36.45
N LEU A 327 1.28 23.07 -37.12
CA LEU A 327 0.67 24.18 -37.86
C LEU A 327 0.39 23.83 -39.33
N ASP A 328 0.85 22.69 -39.82
CA ASP A 328 0.56 22.27 -41.20
C ASP A 328 -0.96 22.14 -41.43
N GLY A 329 -1.45 22.74 -42.52
CA GLY A 329 -2.86 22.71 -42.91
C GLY A 329 -3.84 23.44 -41.97
N ASN A 330 -3.37 24.37 -41.13
CA ASN A 330 -4.26 25.11 -40.24
C ASN A 330 -5.19 26.10 -40.97
N THR A 331 -6.28 26.47 -40.31
CA THR A 331 -7.37 27.30 -40.90
C THR A 331 -7.15 28.80 -40.79
N TRP A 332 -6.18 29.24 -40.00
CA TRP A 332 -5.92 30.65 -39.68
C TRP A 332 -4.65 31.20 -40.36
N GLY A 333 -3.96 30.38 -41.15
CA GLY A 333 -2.82 30.76 -41.99
C GLY A 333 -1.51 30.99 -41.23
N ARG A 334 -1.39 30.55 -39.97
CA ARG A 334 -0.17 30.76 -39.16
C ARG A 334 0.93 29.79 -39.57
N THR A 335 2.16 30.25 -39.79
CA THR A 335 3.28 29.38 -40.16
C THR A 335 4.28 29.16 -39.02
N THR A 336 4.23 30.00 -37.98
CA THR A 336 5.11 29.96 -36.83
C THR A 336 4.46 30.67 -35.63
N PHE A 337 4.78 30.24 -34.42
CA PHE A 337 4.38 30.88 -33.17
C PHE A 337 5.24 32.12 -32.89
N HIS A 338 6.56 31.96 -32.88
CA HIS A 338 7.58 32.92 -32.46
C HIS A 338 8.83 32.96 -33.38
N GLY A 339 8.74 32.45 -34.61
CA GLY A 339 9.83 32.40 -35.58
C GLY A 339 10.60 31.07 -35.60
N GLU A 340 10.08 30.06 -34.91
CA GLU A 340 10.67 28.72 -34.82
C GLU A 340 10.50 27.89 -36.10
N ASP A 341 11.41 26.93 -36.32
CA ASP A 341 11.37 25.98 -37.44
C ASP A 341 10.43 24.78 -37.19
N GLU A 342 10.22 23.91 -38.18
CA GLU A 342 9.32 22.74 -38.07
C GLU A 342 9.66 21.77 -36.94
N ASP A 343 10.95 21.56 -36.65
CA ASP A 343 11.40 20.63 -35.61
C ASP A 343 11.21 21.24 -34.21
N GLN A 344 11.38 22.56 -34.08
CA GLN A 344 11.14 23.30 -32.84
C GLN A 344 9.68 23.25 -32.39
N ARG A 345 8.73 23.20 -33.32
CA ARG A 345 7.28 23.07 -33.02
C ARG A 345 6.77 21.64 -33.03
N ASN A 346 7.56 20.67 -33.49
CA ASN A 346 7.16 19.27 -33.47
C ASN A 346 7.29 18.69 -32.04
N LEU A 347 6.15 18.40 -31.42
CA LEU A 347 6.08 17.89 -30.05
C LEU A 347 6.84 16.57 -29.84
N TYR A 348 6.80 15.68 -30.83
CA TYR A 348 7.57 14.43 -30.78
C TYR A 348 9.08 14.71 -30.81
N HIS A 349 9.50 15.66 -31.65
CA HIS A 349 10.91 16.04 -31.73
C HIS A 349 11.39 16.62 -30.40
N GLN A 350 10.62 17.55 -29.79
CA GLN A 350 10.99 18.17 -28.52
C GLN A 350 11.09 17.15 -27.37
N LEU A 351 10.17 16.20 -27.27
CA LEU A 351 10.09 15.28 -26.12
C LEU A 351 10.90 13.98 -26.29
N ILE A 352 11.09 13.50 -27.53
CA ILE A 352 11.75 12.22 -27.82
C ILE A 352 12.96 12.43 -28.74
N GLY A 353 12.83 13.24 -29.78
CA GLY A 353 13.87 13.47 -30.79
C GLY A 353 15.17 14.03 -30.23
N ARG A 354 15.11 14.80 -29.12
CA ARG A 354 16.26 15.46 -28.50
C ARG A 354 16.95 14.66 -27.38
N THR A 355 16.60 13.38 -27.21
CA THR A 355 17.18 12.51 -26.16
C THR A 355 18.71 12.50 -26.16
N ASP A 356 19.36 12.47 -27.33
CA ASP A 356 20.82 12.42 -27.43
C ASP A 356 21.48 13.74 -26.94
N GLU A 357 20.74 14.86 -26.95
CA GLU A 357 21.18 16.17 -26.46
C GLU A 357 20.94 16.33 -24.96
N THR A 358 19.76 15.94 -24.49
CA THR A 358 19.31 16.17 -23.12
C THR A 358 19.75 15.07 -22.16
N GLY A 359 19.98 13.85 -22.66
CA GLY A 359 20.22 12.64 -21.85
C GLY A 359 19.00 12.16 -21.07
N HIS A 360 17.86 12.86 -21.16
CA HIS A 360 16.63 12.54 -20.48
C HIS A 360 15.74 11.67 -21.37
N LEU A 361 15.24 10.55 -20.84
CA LEU A 361 14.40 9.60 -21.58
C LEU A 361 12.90 9.82 -21.31
N PHE A 362 12.56 10.94 -20.67
CA PHE A 362 11.21 11.44 -20.46
C PHE A 362 10.28 10.37 -19.87
N ILE A 363 9.23 9.94 -20.58
CA ILE A 363 8.27 8.94 -20.08
C ILE A 363 8.95 7.60 -19.75
N LEU A 364 10.05 7.22 -20.42
CA LEU A 364 10.71 5.94 -20.15
C LEU A 364 11.35 5.90 -18.76
N ASP A 365 11.83 7.05 -18.25
CA ASP A 365 12.39 7.16 -16.89
C ASP A 365 11.32 6.91 -15.83
N ALA A 366 10.08 7.36 -16.10
CA ALA A 366 8.93 7.10 -15.23
C ALA A 366 8.44 5.64 -15.34
N LEU A 367 8.39 5.08 -16.56
CA LEU A 367 7.99 3.68 -16.78
C LEU A 367 8.93 2.69 -16.10
N GLU A 368 10.22 3.00 -16.00
CA GLU A 368 11.21 2.15 -15.31
C GLU A 368 10.95 2.03 -13.79
N LYS A 369 10.18 2.93 -13.19
CA LYS A 369 9.79 2.82 -11.77
C LYS A 369 8.70 1.78 -11.52
N LEU A 370 8.07 1.26 -12.56
CA LEU A 370 7.01 0.27 -12.46
C LEU A 370 7.58 -1.14 -12.48
N GLN A 371 6.92 -2.05 -11.75
CA GLN A 371 7.27 -3.45 -11.80
C GLN A 371 6.97 -4.04 -13.19
N PRO A 372 7.83 -4.94 -13.73
CA PRO A 372 7.60 -5.57 -15.04
C PRO A 372 6.25 -6.26 -15.17
N ALA A 373 5.72 -6.85 -14.09
CA ALA A 373 4.41 -7.50 -14.07
C ALA A 373 3.26 -6.54 -14.41
N VAL A 374 3.33 -5.29 -13.94
CA VAL A 374 2.32 -4.26 -14.24
C VAL A 374 2.38 -3.85 -15.70
N LEU A 375 3.59 -3.69 -16.25
CA LEU A 375 3.81 -3.39 -17.66
C LEU A 375 3.39 -4.54 -18.59
N GLY A 376 3.33 -5.77 -18.06
CA GLY A 376 2.88 -6.96 -18.77
C GLY A 376 1.51 -6.82 -19.45
N GLY A 377 0.59 -6.07 -18.83
CA GLY A 377 -0.74 -5.76 -19.41
C GLY A 377 -0.71 -4.79 -20.60
N PHE A 378 0.43 -4.17 -20.90
CA PHE A 378 0.60 -3.16 -21.93
C PHE A 378 1.59 -3.56 -23.03
N VAL A 379 2.09 -4.79 -23.03
CA VAL A 379 3.11 -5.30 -23.97
C VAL A 379 2.76 -5.01 -25.43
N ASP A 380 1.54 -5.34 -25.88
CA ASP A 380 1.13 -5.13 -27.27
C ASP A 380 1.16 -3.64 -27.66
N ARG A 381 0.77 -2.76 -26.73
CA ARG A 381 0.80 -1.30 -26.95
C ARG A 381 2.24 -0.80 -26.99
N LEU A 382 3.07 -1.20 -26.03
CA LEU A 382 4.48 -0.84 -25.99
C LEU A 382 5.25 -1.33 -27.24
N GLY A 383 4.93 -2.53 -27.74
CA GLY A 383 5.49 -3.07 -28.99
C GLY A 383 5.11 -2.24 -30.21
N ARG A 384 3.85 -1.81 -30.33
CA ARG A 384 3.43 -0.88 -31.40
C ARG A 384 4.11 0.48 -31.29
N ILE A 385 4.25 1.01 -30.09
CA ILE A 385 4.97 2.26 -29.83
C ILE A 385 6.44 2.11 -30.25
N LEU A 386 7.10 0.99 -29.92
CA LEU A 386 8.48 0.71 -30.31
C LEU A 386 8.64 0.74 -31.83
N GLN A 387 7.83 -0.02 -32.57
CA GLN A 387 7.86 -0.01 -34.03
C GLN A 387 7.67 1.39 -34.60
N LYS A 388 6.76 2.18 -34.03
CA LYS A 388 6.52 3.56 -34.46
C LYS A 388 7.72 4.46 -34.23
N ASN A 389 8.40 4.32 -33.09
CA ASN A 389 9.62 5.07 -32.78
C ASN A 389 10.79 4.69 -33.69
N GLU A 390 10.90 3.41 -34.09
CA GLU A 390 11.89 2.97 -35.08
C GLU A 390 11.63 3.61 -36.45
N VAL A 391 10.37 3.66 -36.90
CA VAL A 391 9.98 4.33 -38.16
C VAL A 391 10.23 5.83 -38.10
N ASN A 392 9.89 6.47 -36.98
CA ASN A 392 10.12 7.90 -36.73
C ASN A 392 11.61 8.23 -36.48
N ARG A 393 12.51 7.24 -36.50
CA ARG A 393 13.96 7.40 -36.26
C ARG A 393 14.26 8.09 -34.93
N ALA A 394 13.61 7.64 -33.85
CA ALA A 394 13.95 8.07 -32.49
C ALA A 394 15.45 7.84 -32.20
N PRO A 395 16.04 8.63 -31.28
CA PRO A 395 17.41 8.42 -30.81
C PRO A 395 17.68 6.97 -30.38
N LYS A 396 18.89 6.46 -30.67
CA LYS A 396 19.22 5.05 -30.43
C LYS A 396 19.10 4.67 -28.96
N ALA A 397 19.50 5.57 -28.05
CA ALA A 397 19.38 5.36 -26.62
C ALA A 397 17.91 5.14 -26.20
N TYR A 398 17.00 5.93 -26.79
CA TYR A 398 15.56 5.83 -26.53
C TYR A 398 14.98 4.48 -27.01
N ILE A 399 15.30 4.07 -28.25
CA ILE A 399 14.86 2.78 -28.82
C ILE A 399 15.36 1.61 -27.98
N LEU A 400 16.64 1.63 -27.59
CA LEU A 400 17.23 0.57 -26.77
C LEU A 400 16.56 0.44 -25.41
N LYS A 401 16.28 1.56 -24.74
CA LYS A 401 15.59 1.59 -23.45
C LYS A 401 14.15 1.07 -23.57
N LEU A 402 13.39 1.56 -24.55
CA LEU A 402 12.02 1.10 -24.78
C LEU A 402 11.98 -0.40 -25.11
N GLY A 403 12.89 -0.88 -25.94
CA GLY A 403 13.02 -2.31 -26.24
C GLY A 403 13.36 -3.15 -25.02
N ALA A 404 14.16 -2.64 -24.08
CA ALA A 404 14.44 -3.33 -22.81
C ALA A 404 13.19 -3.42 -21.93
N LEU A 405 12.40 -2.35 -21.83
CA LEU A 405 11.13 -2.34 -21.09
C LEU A 405 10.11 -3.34 -21.68
N VAL A 406 9.98 -3.41 -23.00
CA VAL A 406 9.10 -4.38 -23.69
C VAL A 406 9.49 -5.81 -23.34
N ARG A 407 10.78 -6.17 -23.48
CA ARG A 407 11.26 -7.54 -23.17
C ARG A 407 11.08 -7.91 -21.70
N ALA A 408 11.30 -6.96 -20.80
CA ALA A 408 11.07 -7.16 -19.36
C ALA A 408 9.58 -7.44 -19.07
N ALA A 409 8.67 -6.67 -19.68
CA ALA A 409 7.23 -6.85 -19.55
C ALA A 409 6.76 -8.20 -20.13
N GLU A 410 7.26 -8.60 -21.30
CA GLU A 410 6.97 -9.91 -21.93
C GLU A 410 7.39 -11.10 -21.03
N SER A 411 8.57 -11.00 -20.44
CA SER A 411 9.12 -12.05 -19.55
C SER A 411 8.28 -12.19 -18.27
N ALA A 412 7.73 -11.10 -17.75
CA ALA A 412 6.85 -11.11 -16.58
C ALA A 412 5.44 -11.64 -16.90
N SER A 413 4.90 -11.33 -18.09
CA SER A 413 3.60 -11.84 -18.53
C SER A 413 3.60 -13.37 -18.68
N THR A 414 4.68 -13.94 -19.22
CA THR A 414 4.79 -15.40 -19.45
C THR A 414 4.93 -16.22 -18.17
N THR A 415 5.51 -15.65 -17.12
CA THR A 415 5.68 -16.31 -15.81
C THR A 415 4.40 -16.28 -14.96
N SER A 416 3.53 -15.28 -15.11
CA SER A 416 2.22 -15.23 -14.43
C SER A 416 1.20 -16.26 -14.95
N GLY A 417 1.43 -16.82 -16.14
CA GLY A 417 0.53 -17.78 -16.80
C GLY A 417 0.69 -19.24 -16.37
N GLN A 418 1.72 -19.60 -15.59
CA GLN A 418 1.89 -20.96 -15.08
C GLN A 418 1.07 -21.18 -13.82
N LYS A 419 -0.24 -21.39 -14.01
CA LYS A 419 -1.10 -22.09 -13.04
C LYS A 419 -0.43 -23.43 -12.70
N ARG A 420 -0.15 -23.64 -11.40
CA ARG A 420 0.39 -24.90 -10.85
C ARG A 420 -0.31 -26.11 -11.49
N PRO A 421 0.41 -27.14 -11.95
CA PRO A 421 -0.23 -28.38 -12.34
C PRO A 421 -0.96 -28.94 -11.11
N ALA A 422 -2.26 -29.15 -11.23
CA ALA A 422 -3.00 -29.93 -10.25
C ALA A 422 -2.39 -31.34 -10.25
N THR A 423 -1.75 -31.72 -9.15
CA THR A 423 -1.33 -33.10 -8.90
C THR A 423 -2.60 -33.95 -8.76
N ALA A 424 -3.10 -34.47 -9.87
CA ALA A 424 -4.11 -35.50 -9.87
C ALA A 424 -3.46 -36.80 -9.39
N THR A 425 -3.77 -37.19 -8.16
CA THR A 425 -3.41 -38.49 -7.60
C THR A 425 -4.08 -39.58 -8.42
N SER A 426 -3.30 -40.22 -9.29
CA SER A 426 -3.68 -41.47 -9.98
C SER A 426 -3.68 -42.61 -8.97
N GLY A 427 -4.80 -42.83 -8.28
CA GLY A 427 -5.05 -44.05 -7.50
C GLY A 427 -5.51 -45.18 -8.42
N GLY A 428 -4.61 -46.11 -8.69
CA GLY A 428 -4.86 -47.29 -9.50
C GLY A 428 -5.82 -48.29 -8.87
N ASP A 429 -6.64 -48.87 -9.74
CA ASP A 429 -7.41 -50.09 -9.56
C ASP A 429 -6.61 -51.23 -8.89
N THR A 430 -7.25 -51.98 -7.99
CA THR A 430 -7.15 -53.45 -8.01
C THR A 430 -8.33 -54.14 -7.31
N LYS A 431 -9.16 -54.77 -8.17
CA LYS A 431 -9.64 -56.16 -8.08
C LYS A 431 -10.90 -56.49 -7.25
N ARG A 432 -11.97 -56.79 -8.00
CA ARG A 432 -13.08 -57.69 -7.62
C ARG A 432 -12.57 -59.09 -7.25
N ARG A 433 -12.92 -59.59 -6.07
CA ARG A 433 -13.78 -60.77 -5.88
C ARG A 433 -14.23 -60.91 -4.43
#